data_AF-A0AAE8L3J6-F1
#
_entry.id   AF-A0AAE8L3J6-F1
#
_cell.length_a   1.000
_cell.length_b   1.000
_cell.length_c   1.000
_cell.angle_alpha   90.00
_cell.angle_beta   90.00
_cell.angle_gamma   90.00
#
_symmetry.space_group_name_H-M   'P 1'
#
loop_
_entity.id
_entity.type
_entity.pdbx_description
1 polymer ?
#
loop_
_entity_poly.entity_id
_entity_poly.type
_entity_poly.pdbx_seq_one_letter_code
_entity_poly.pdbx_strand_id
1 'polypeptide(L)'
;MKTLTEEAFARTLKDIMQEKSFDKVTVTELVQRMHVNRQTFYYHFNDLYDLLEKIYISDGEQMIGDNRTDDSWEKGMLAIFQYILANKAFVCNTYYSINRNYLEHFLYDRAYDLIKPVLKAKNPDLPARELDFKVHFCKYGLVGFILDWIDSGLQENPDTLAKRIYQLLNH
;
A
#
# COMPACT_ATOMS: atom_id res chain seq x y z
N MET A 1 -5.46 2.67 -17.17
CA MET A 1 -4.48 3.71 -17.54
C MET A 1 -4.87 4.96 -16.77
N LYS A 2 -3.99 5.45 -15.89
CA LYS A 2 -4.23 6.67 -15.09
C LYS A 2 -4.36 7.87 -16.03
N THR A 3 -5.29 8.77 -15.72
CA THR A 3 -5.37 10.07 -16.40
C THR A 3 -4.42 11.07 -15.76
N LEU A 4 -3.97 12.06 -16.52
CA LEU A 4 -3.17 13.18 -16.00
C LEU A 4 -3.88 13.89 -14.81
N THR A 5 -5.22 13.93 -14.86
CA THR A 5 -6.04 14.51 -13.79
C THR A 5 -5.98 13.68 -12.50
N GLU A 6 -6.08 12.35 -12.59
CA GLU A 6 -5.97 11.46 -11.43
C GLU A 6 -4.58 11.53 -10.78
N GLU A 7 -3.53 11.66 -11.59
CA GLU A 7 -2.15 11.86 -11.10
C GLU A 7 -1.99 13.20 -10.39
N ALA A 8 -2.61 14.27 -10.91
CA ALA A 8 -2.61 15.57 -10.26
C ALA A 8 -3.35 15.55 -8.92
N PHE A 9 -4.50 14.84 -8.83
CA PHE A 9 -5.20 14.63 -7.56
C PHE A 9 -4.36 13.83 -6.57
N ALA A 10 -3.72 12.76 -7.02
CA ALA A 10 -2.83 11.93 -6.20
C ALA A 10 -1.68 12.75 -5.59
N ARG A 11 -0.99 13.55 -6.43
CA ARG A 11 0.10 14.42 -6.00
C ARG A 11 -0.39 15.47 -5.00
N THR A 12 -1.48 16.15 -5.33
CA THR A 12 -2.04 17.20 -4.45
C THR A 12 -2.45 16.65 -3.10
N LEU A 13 -3.04 15.45 -3.04
CA LEU A 13 -3.37 14.81 -1.77
C LEU A 13 -2.11 14.50 -0.95
N LYS A 14 -1.07 13.93 -1.57
CA LYS A 14 0.21 13.64 -0.90
C LYS A 14 0.88 14.92 -0.36
N ASP A 15 0.80 16.01 -1.10
CA ASP A 15 1.35 17.32 -0.69
C ASP A 15 0.59 17.88 0.52
N ILE A 16 -0.76 17.89 0.47
CA ILE A 16 -1.60 18.30 1.61
C ILE A 16 -1.27 17.44 2.84
N MET A 17 -1.07 16.14 2.65
CA MET A 17 -0.75 15.20 3.73
C MET A 17 0.68 15.32 4.27
N GLN A 18 1.54 16.17 3.71
CA GLN A 18 2.76 16.61 4.41
C GLN A 18 2.45 17.62 5.52
N GLU A 19 1.35 18.36 5.39
CA GLU A 19 1.00 19.48 6.27
C GLU A 19 0.03 19.07 7.38
N LYS A 20 -0.82 18.07 7.15
CA LYS A 20 -1.85 17.63 8.11
C LYS A 20 -2.31 16.19 7.92
N SER A 21 -3.01 15.68 8.94
CA SER A 21 -3.62 14.36 8.94
C SER A 21 -4.71 14.22 7.88
N PHE A 22 -4.91 12.99 7.40
CA PHE A 22 -5.90 12.67 6.36
C PHE A 22 -7.33 13.11 6.75
N ASP A 23 -7.73 12.92 8.00
CA ASP A 23 -9.07 13.27 8.49
C ASP A 23 -9.41 14.77 8.40
N LYS A 24 -8.39 15.63 8.24
CA LYS A 24 -8.56 17.08 8.09
C LYS A 24 -8.57 17.54 6.63
N VAL A 25 -8.33 16.63 5.69
CA VAL A 25 -8.35 16.94 4.25
C VAL A 25 -9.79 17.01 3.77
N THR A 26 -10.08 17.94 2.86
CA THR A 26 -11.41 18.07 2.25
C THR A 26 -11.32 18.09 0.73
N VAL A 27 -12.38 17.60 0.07
CA VAL A 27 -12.51 17.70 -1.40
C VAL A 27 -12.42 19.16 -1.85
N THR A 28 -12.99 20.10 -1.09
CA THR A 28 -12.94 21.54 -1.40
C THR A 28 -11.50 22.04 -1.49
N GLU A 29 -10.65 21.69 -0.53
CA GLU A 29 -9.26 22.11 -0.54
C GLU A 29 -8.47 21.51 -1.71
N LEU A 30 -8.67 20.22 -2.01
CA LEU A 30 -8.04 19.56 -3.15
C LEU A 30 -8.35 20.29 -4.46
N VAL A 31 -9.63 20.54 -4.73
CA VAL A 31 -10.04 21.17 -5.98
C VAL A 31 -9.61 22.64 -6.05
N GLN A 32 -9.51 23.33 -4.91
CA GLN A 32 -8.96 24.69 -4.84
C GLN A 32 -7.47 24.72 -5.20
N ARG A 33 -6.65 23.82 -4.63
CA ARG A 33 -5.22 23.73 -4.96
C ARG A 33 -4.98 23.36 -6.43
N MET A 34 -5.87 22.57 -7.01
CA MET A 34 -5.80 22.16 -8.42
C MET A 34 -6.46 23.15 -9.39
N HIS A 35 -7.10 24.21 -8.90
CA HIS A 35 -7.88 25.15 -9.72
C HIS A 35 -8.95 24.48 -10.60
N VAL A 36 -9.62 23.45 -10.07
CA VAL A 36 -10.72 22.74 -10.72
C VAL A 36 -12.00 22.84 -9.89
N ASN A 37 -13.13 22.39 -10.44
CA ASN A 37 -14.39 22.36 -9.70
C ASN A 37 -14.59 21.00 -9.01
N ARG A 38 -15.55 20.95 -8.06
CA ARG A 38 -15.90 19.71 -7.35
C ARG A 38 -16.43 18.61 -8.26
N GLN A 39 -17.09 18.95 -9.37
CA GLN A 39 -17.61 17.96 -10.31
C GLN A 39 -16.46 17.20 -11.00
N THR A 40 -15.33 17.86 -11.26
CA THR A 40 -14.12 17.20 -11.77
C THR A 40 -13.60 16.16 -10.80
N PHE A 41 -13.59 16.44 -9.48
CA PHE A 41 -13.23 15.42 -8.48
C PHE A 41 -14.20 14.24 -8.53
N TYR A 42 -15.51 14.50 -8.45
CA TYR A 42 -16.53 13.45 -8.39
C TYR A 42 -16.71 12.67 -9.70
N TYR A 43 -16.16 13.17 -10.81
CA TYR A 43 -16.06 12.41 -12.05
C TYR A 43 -15.04 11.26 -11.93
N HIS A 44 -13.98 11.45 -11.15
CA HIS A 44 -12.90 10.48 -11.00
C HIS A 44 -13.01 9.65 -9.71
N PHE A 45 -13.58 10.21 -8.64
CA PHE A 45 -13.57 9.61 -7.30
C PHE A 45 -14.90 9.79 -6.57
N ASN A 46 -15.36 8.76 -5.87
CA ASN A 46 -16.57 8.86 -5.04
C ASN A 46 -16.34 9.75 -3.83
N ASP A 47 -15.18 9.61 -3.18
CA ASP A 47 -14.76 10.37 -2.01
C ASP A 47 -13.23 10.35 -1.86
N LEU A 48 -12.72 10.87 -0.73
CA LEU A 48 -11.28 10.90 -0.43
C LEU A 48 -10.68 9.50 -0.21
N TYR A 49 -11.47 8.52 0.23
CA TYR A 49 -11.01 7.15 0.45
C TYR A 49 -10.85 6.42 -0.87
N ASP A 50 -11.76 6.62 -1.83
CA ASP A 50 -11.60 6.10 -3.20
C ASP A 50 -10.34 6.67 -3.87
N LEU A 51 -10.08 7.98 -3.71
CA LEU A 51 -8.82 8.57 -4.15
C LEU A 51 -7.61 7.92 -3.46
N LEU A 52 -7.65 7.76 -2.13
CA LEU A 52 -6.59 7.16 -1.34
C LEU A 52 -6.28 5.73 -1.80
N GLU A 53 -7.29 4.88 -1.97
CA GLU A 53 -7.12 3.51 -2.47
C GLU A 53 -6.51 3.48 -3.87
N LYS A 54 -7.02 4.32 -4.79
CA LYS A 54 -6.48 4.41 -6.14
C LYS A 54 -5.02 4.85 -6.16
N ILE A 55 -4.59 5.70 -5.21
CA ILE A 55 -3.18 6.03 -5.03
C ILE A 55 -2.40 4.77 -4.65
N TYR A 56 -2.79 4.07 -3.58
CA TYR A 56 -2.08 2.86 -3.14
C TYR A 56 -2.04 1.76 -4.19
N ILE A 57 -3.13 1.52 -4.92
CA ILE A 57 -3.20 0.53 -5.99
C ILE A 57 -2.15 0.85 -7.06
N SER A 58 -2.18 2.07 -7.59
CA SER A 58 -1.31 2.41 -8.71
C SER A 58 0.14 2.62 -8.29
N ASP A 59 0.38 3.13 -7.10
CA ASP A 59 1.72 3.20 -6.53
C ASP A 59 2.28 1.77 -6.40
N GLY A 60 1.51 0.84 -5.83
CA GLY A 60 1.88 -0.56 -5.74
C GLY A 60 2.12 -1.21 -7.12
N GLU A 61 1.31 -0.90 -8.13
CA GLU A 61 1.54 -1.35 -9.51
C GLU A 61 2.85 -0.83 -10.09
N GLN A 62 3.21 0.44 -9.84
CA GLN A 62 4.47 1.03 -10.32
C GLN A 62 5.70 0.43 -9.62
N MET A 63 5.61 0.13 -8.32
CA MET A 63 6.74 -0.44 -7.56
C MET A 63 6.95 -1.91 -7.84
N ILE A 64 5.86 -2.66 -7.79
CA ILE A 64 5.91 -4.10 -7.83
C ILE A 64 5.95 -4.55 -9.28
N GLY A 65 5.28 -3.86 -10.22
CA GLY A 65 5.30 -4.20 -11.64
C GLY A 65 5.15 -5.72 -11.87
N ASP A 66 6.11 -6.29 -12.61
CA ASP A 66 6.25 -7.73 -12.84
C ASP A 66 7.08 -8.47 -11.78
N ASN A 67 7.57 -7.79 -10.73
CA ASN A 67 8.34 -8.36 -9.60
C ASN A 67 7.48 -9.18 -8.63
N ARG A 68 6.53 -9.95 -9.16
CA ARG A 68 5.59 -10.81 -8.40
C ARG A 68 5.93 -12.30 -8.55
N THR A 69 7.16 -12.59 -8.96
CA THR A 69 7.66 -13.95 -9.15
C THR A 69 8.52 -14.35 -7.96
N ASP A 70 8.83 -15.64 -7.83
CA ASP A 70 9.71 -16.14 -6.78
C ASP A 70 11.07 -15.42 -6.77
N ASP A 71 11.72 -15.34 -7.94
CA ASP A 71 13.05 -14.73 -8.10
C ASP A 71 13.10 -13.22 -7.84
N SER A 72 11.94 -12.56 -7.79
CA SER A 72 11.82 -11.11 -7.62
C SER A 72 11.15 -10.71 -6.30
N TRP A 73 10.73 -11.68 -5.49
CA TRP A 73 10.01 -11.44 -4.25
C TRP A 73 10.78 -10.57 -3.24
N GLU A 74 12.07 -10.84 -3.04
CA GLU A 74 12.92 -10.02 -2.14
C GLU A 74 12.98 -8.57 -2.62
N LYS A 75 13.06 -8.35 -3.94
CA LYS A 75 13.08 -7.01 -4.54
C LYS A 75 11.73 -6.31 -4.39
N GLY A 76 10.62 -7.03 -4.62
CA GLY A 76 9.27 -6.50 -4.41
C GLY A 76 9.03 -6.11 -2.96
N MET A 77 9.49 -6.94 -2.01
CA MET A 77 9.45 -6.66 -0.58
C MET A 77 10.25 -5.41 -0.20
N LEU A 78 11.48 -5.29 -0.69
CA LEU A 78 12.30 -4.10 -0.47
C LEU A 78 11.63 -2.84 -1.05
N ALA A 79 11.03 -2.94 -2.25
CA ALA A 79 10.35 -1.83 -2.88
C ALA A 79 9.17 -1.29 -2.04
N ILE A 80 8.43 -2.17 -1.36
CA ILE A 80 7.35 -1.77 -0.43
C ILE A 80 7.92 -0.93 0.72
N PHE A 81 8.98 -1.40 1.38
CA PHE A 81 9.61 -0.66 2.49
C PHE A 81 10.21 0.67 2.04
N GLN A 82 10.85 0.70 0.86
CA GLN A 82 11.39 1.92 0.28
C GLN A 82 10.29 2.94 -0.04
N TYR A 83 9.15 2.48 -0.56
CA TYR A 83 8.01 3.36 -0.80
C TYR A 83 7.47 3.99 0.49
N ILE A 84 7.30 3.17 1.54
CA ILE A 84 6.82 3.65 2.84
C ILE A 84 7.73 4.75 3.36
N LEU A 85 9.05 4.60 3.27
CA LEU A 85 9.99 5.67 3.64
C LEU A 85 9.85 6.91 2.75
N ALA A 86 9.82 6.73 1.42
CA ALA A 86 9.72 7.83 0.47
C ALA A 86 8.39 8.61 0.61
N ASN A 87 7.34 7.97 1.13
CA ASN A 87 6.00 8.54 1.30
C ASN A 87 5.59 8.55 2.79
N LYS A 88 6.56 8.69 3.71
CA LYS A 88 6.35 8.56 5.16
C LYS A 88 5.14 9.32 5.68
N ALA A 89 5.04 10.62 5.38
CA ALA A 89 3.93 11.43 5.90
C ALA A 89 2.58 10.95 5.36
N PHE A 90 2.50 10.57 4.08
CA PHE A 90 1.29 10.02 3.48
C PHE A 90 0.88 8.71 4.15
N VAL A 91 1.80 7.75 4.27
CA VAL A 91 1.53 6.44 4.88
C VAL A 91 1.17 6.57 6.35
N CYS A 92 1.97 7.30 7.14
CA CYS A 92 1.71 7.52 8.57
C CYS A 92 0.39 8.26 8.80
N ASN A 93 0.09 9.30 8.04
CA ASN A 93 -1.17 10.05 8.20
C ASN A 93 -2.40 9.25 7.75
N THR A 94 -2.21 8.25 6.89
CA THR A 94 -3.27 7.28 6.58
C THR A 94 -3.44 6.28 7.72
N TYR A 95 -2.33 5.75 8.26
CA TYR A 95 -2.33 4.79 9.36
C TYR A 95 -2.96 5.34 10.65
N TYR A 96 -2.66 6.59 11.01
CA TYR A 96 -3.21 7.27 12.19
C TYR A 96 -4.58 7.90 11.96
N SER A 97 -5.21 7.66 10.79
CA SER A 97 -6.55 8.19 10.51
C SER A 97 -7.63 7.46 11.30
N ILE A 98 -8.77 8.12 11.53
CA ILE A 98 -9.92 7.56 12.26
C ILE A 98 -10.42 6.25 11.62
N ASN A 99 -10.21 6.09 10.31
CA ASN A 99 -10.64 4.91 9.55
C ASN A 99 -9.50 3.91 9.27
N ARG A 100 -8.51 3.80 10.18
CA ARG A 100 -7.45 2.77 10.14
C ARG A 100 -7.98 1.38 9.80
N ASN A 101 -9.11 0.96 10.38
CA ASN A 101 -9.69 -0.37 10.13
C ASN A 101 -9.97 -0.63 8.64
N TYR A 102 -10.46 0.39 7.93
CA TYR A 102 -10.75 0.29 6.50
C TYR A 102 -9.46 0.08 5.70
N LEU A 103 -8.42 0.86 6.01
CA LEU A 103 -7.10 0.72 5.40
C LEU A 103 -6.47 -0.64 5.68
N GLU A 104 -6.59 -1.16 6.90
CA GLU A 104 -6.06 -2.48 7.25
C GLU A 104 -6.70 -3.59 6.40
N HIS A 105 -8.03 -3.57 6.24
CA HIS A 105 -8.72 -4.56 5.40
C HIS A 105 -8.22 -4.48 3.95
N PHE A 106 -8.12 -3.26 3.40
CA PHE A 106 -7.54 -3.03 2.09
C PHE A 106 -6.10 -3.59 1.98
N LEU A 107 -5.23 -3.31 2.96
CA LEU A 107 -3.86 -3.81 2.97
C LEU A 107 -3.79 -5.34 3.06
N TYR A 108 -4.66 -5.98 3.84
CA TYR A 108 -4.73 -7.44 3.90
C TYR A 108 -5.12 -8.05 2.56
N ASP A 109 -6.09 -7.46 1.85
CA ASP A 109 -6.50 -7.94 0.53
C ASP A 109 -5.37 -7.77 -0.49
N ARG A 110 -4.69 -6.61 -0.49
CA ARG A 110 -3.53 -6.39 -1.36
C ARG A 110 -2.37 -7.33 -1.04
N ALA A 111 -2.09 -7.59 0.23
CA ALA A 111 -1.07 -8.53 0.65
C ALA A 111 -1.42 -9.97 0.23
N TYR A 112 -2.69 -10.36 0.29
CA TYR A 112 -3.16 -11.67 -0.20
C TYR A 112 -2.87 -11.84 -1.70
N ASP A 113 -3.27 -10.86 -2.52
CA ASP A 113 -3.05 -10.87 -3.97
C ASP A 113 -1.57 -10.89 -4.35
N LEU A 114 -0.73 -10.27 -3.52
CA LEU A 114 0.71 -10.21 -3.71
C LEU A 114 1.39 -11.55 -3.34
N ILE A 115 1.02 -12.15 -2.22
CA ILE A 115 1.67 -13.36 -1.67
C ILE A 115 1.23 -14.63 -2.39
N LYS A 116 -0.06 -14.74 -2.76
CA LYS A 116 -0.64 -15.97 -3.31
C LYS A 116 0.06 -16.50 -4.56
N PRO A 117 0.38 -15.68 -5.59
CA PRO A 117 1.08 -16.16 -6.77
C PRO A 117 2.47 -16.72 -6.44
N VAL A 118 3.19 -16.08 -5.52
CA VAL A 118 4.54 -16.48 -5.11
C VAL A 118 4.52 -17.82 -4.37
N LEU A 119 3.63 -17.97 -3.38
CA LEU A 119 3.50 -19.24 -2.65
C LEU A 119 3.02 -20.38 -3.56
N LYS A 120 2.12 -20.10 -4.50
CA LYS A 120 1.65 -21.08 -5.48
C LYS A 120 2.78 -21.52 -6.41
N ALA A 121 3.62 -20.59 -6.88
CA ALA A 121 4.76 -20.90 -7.74
C ALA A 121 5.81 -21.77 -7.02
N LYS A 122 6.08 -21.48 -5.73
CA LYS A 122 6.99 -22.26 -4.89
C LYS A 122 6.44 -23.64 -4.50
N ASN A 123 5.11 -23.77 -4.40
CA ASN A 123 4.44 -24.97 -3.89
C ASN A 123 3.33 -25.41 -4.88
N PRO A 124 3.67 -25.82 -6.11
CA PRO A 124 2.68 -26.07 -7.16
C PRO A 124 1.72 -27.22 -6.84
N ASP A 125 2.18 -28.21 -6.08
CA ASP A 125 1.43 -29.41 -5.71
C ASP A 125 0.68 -29.28 -4.38
N LEU A 126 0.79 -28.13 -3.71
CA LEU A 126 0.15 -27.93 -2.40
C LEU A 126 -1.38 -27.88 -2.55
N PRO A 127 -2.14 -28.60 -1.73
CA PRO A 127 -3.59 -28.54 -1.75
C PRO A 127 -4.09 -27.10 -1.58
N ALA A 128 -5.13 -26.73 -2.33
CA ALA A 128 -5.63 -25.34 -2.35
C ALA A 128 -5.96 -24.78 -0.95
N ARG A 129 -6.48 -25.63 -0.06
CA ARG A 129 -6.80 -25.26 1.33
C ARG A 129 -5.55 -24.95 2.15
N GLU A 130 -4.49 -25.73 1.99
CA GLU A 130 -3.22 -25.51 2.70
C GLU A 130 -2.49 -24.30 2.15
N LEU A 131 -2.50 -24.11 0.82
CA LEU A 131 -1.99 -22.89 0.19
C LEU A 131 -2.71 -21.66 0.72
N ASP A 132 -4.05 -21.68 0.77
CA ASP A 132 -4.84 -20.55 1.25
C ASP A 132 -4.56 -20.25 2.72
N PHE A 133 -4.40 -21.27 3.56
CA PHE A 133 -3.97 -21.10 4.96
C PHE A 133 -2.60 -20.44 5.06
N LYS A 134 -1.60 -20.90 4.27
CA LYS A 134 -0.27 -20.29 4.25
C LYS A 134 -0.33 -18.83 3.79
N VAL A 135 -1.11 -18.50 2.76
CA VAL A 135 -1.29 -17.11 2.29
C VAL A 135 -1.89 -16.24 3.39
N HIS A 136 -2.92 -16.72 4.09
CA HIS A 136 -3.52 -15.99 5.21
C HIS A 136 -2.50 -15.75 6.33
N PHE A 137 -1.75 -16.77 6.74
CA PHE A 137 -0.71 -16.58 7.76
C PHE A 137 0.33 -15.54 7.34
N CYS A 138 0.83 -15.64 6.11
CA CYS A 138 1.85 -14.74 5.59
C CYS A 138 1.34 -13.30 5.41
N LYS A 139 0.10 -13.10 4.95
CA LYS A 139 -0.46 -11.75 4.77
C LYS A 139 -0.64 -11.03 6.10
N TYR A 140 -1.09 -11.75 7.14
CA TYR A 140 -1.24 -11.18 8.47
C TYR A 140 0.12 -10.82 9.07
N GLY A 141 1.11 -11.70 8.94
CA GLY A 141 2.48 -11.42 9.36
C GLY A 141 3.06 -10.20 8.65
N LEU A 142 2.97 -10.14 7.32
CA LEU A 142 3.50 -9.03 6.52
C LEU A 142 2.88 -7.69 6.92
N VAL A 143 1.56 -7.60 6.93
CA VAL A 143 0.88 -6.34 7.28
C VAL A 143 1.20 -5.98 8.73
N GLY A 144 1.12 -6.94 9.68
CA GLY A 144 1.46 -6.71 11.07
C GLY A 144 2.87 -6.12 11.26
N PHE A 145 3.89 -6.68 10.61
CA PHE A 145 5.25 -6.15 10.66
C PHE A 145 5.37 -4.73 10.09
N ILE A 146 4.65 -4.42 9.01
CA ILE A 146 4.63 -3.06 8.44
C ILE A 146 4.01 -2.08 9.45
N LEU A 147 2.89 -2.46 10.08
CA LEU A 147 2.22 -1.61 11.07
C LEU A 147 3.09 -1.39 12.31
N ASP A 148 3.69 -2.44 12.86
CA ASP A 148 4.63 -2.35 13.98
C ASP A 148 5.83 -1.46 13.64
N TRP A 149 6.34 -1.55 12.40
CA TRP A 149 7.43 -0.69 11.95
C TRP A 149 7.02 0.78 11.87
N ILE A 150 5.80 1.08 11.41
CA ILE A 150 5.24 2.43 11.45
C ILE A 150 5.13 2.93 12.89
N ASP A 151 4.61 2.12 13.81
CA ASP A 151 4.48 2.46 15.23
C ASP A 151 5.83 2.67 15.93
N SER A 152 6.88 1.96 15.51
CA SER A 152 8.25 2.19 15.98
C SER A 152 8.86 3.50 15.48
N GLY A 153 8.18 4.23 14.58
CA GLY A 153 8.67 5.45 13.95
C GLY A 153 9.55 5.21 12.72
N LEU A 154 9.47 4.03 12.12
CA LEU A 154 10.26 3.57 10.96
C LEU A 154 11.77 3.47 11.27
N GLN A 155 12.12 2.95 12.46
CA GLN A 155 13.51 2.90 12.93
C GLN A 155 14.35 1.78 12.29
N GLU A 156 13.75 0.63 12.02
CA GLU A 156 14.48 -0.49 11.38
C GLU A 156 14.79 -0.19 9.91
N ASN A 157 15.94 -0.67 9.43
CA ASN A 157 16.37 -0.49 8.06
C ASN A 157 15.56 -1.39 7.09
N PRO A 158 15.05 -0.85 5.96
CA PRO A 158 14.29 -1.58 4.95
C PRO A 158 14.91 -2.89 4.46
N ASP A 159 16.21 -2.89 4.14
CA ASP A 159 16.91 -4.08 3.65
C ASP A 159 16.95 -5.18 4.71
N THR A 160 17.05 -4.80 5.99
CA THR A 160 17.03 -5.75 7.10
C THR A 160 15.65 -6.37 7.27
N LEU A 161 14.59 -5.56 7.22
CA LEU A 161 13.21 -6.01 7.29
C LEU A 161 12.85 -6.92 6.12
N ALA A 162 13.16 -6.50 4.89
CA ALA A 162 12.90 -7.27 3.69
C ALA A 162 13.57 -8.66 3.75
N LYS A 163 14.83 -8.72 4.17
CA LYS A 163 15.56 -9.99 4.33
C LYS A 163 14.95 -10.90 5.40
N ARG A 164 14.59 -10.36 6.57
CA ARG A 164 13.98 -11.14 7.65
C ARG A 164 12.63 -11.74 7.21
N ILE A 165 11.78 -10.94 6.58
CA ILE A 165 10.47 -11.40 6.09
C ILE A 165 10.65 -12.42 4.96
N TYR A 166 11.59 -12.17 4.03
CA TYR A 166 11.92 -13.12 2.97
C TYR A 166 12.36 -14.48 3.52
N GLN A 167 13.22 -14.51 4.54
CA GLN A 167 13.65 -15.75 5.20
C GLN A 167 12.50 -16.50 5.86
N LEU A 168 11.58 -15.80 6.53
CA LEU A 168 10.41 -16.41 7.16
C LEU A 168 9.43 -17.04 6.14
N LEU A 169 9.37 -16.50 4.92
CA LEU A 169 8.48 -17.00 3.87
C LEU A 169 9.08 -18.18 3.07
N ASN A 170 10.39 -18.42 3.21
CA ASN A 170 11.13 -19.47 2.51
C ASN A 170 11.42 -20.71 3.36
N HIS A 171 11.04 -20.69 4.64
CA HIS A 171 11.09 -21.83 5.55
C HIS A 171 9.67 -22.35 5.81
#